data_AF-A0AAW0XB44-F1
#
_entry.id   AF-A0AAW0XB44-F1
#
_cell.length_a   1.000
_cell.length_b   1.000
_cell.length_c   1.000
_cell.angle_alpha   90.00
_cell.angle_beta   90.00
_cell.angle_gamma   90.00
#
_symmetry.space_group_name_H-M   'P 1'
#
loop_
_entity.id
_entity.type
_entity.pdbx_description
1 polymer ?
#
loop_
_entity_poly.entity_id
_entity_poly.type
_entity_poly.pdbx_seq_one_letter_code
_entity_poly.pdbx_strand_id
1 'polypeptide(L)'
;MFMLVALDEGPGPAIKYQYAELGRLYQVVSQLIRSCDVSHKQQSSQQNTSPLPNPHGDASCTEPLMPIQPKVAEILYGRATYVKKIIEDANTSEDTVKLLKFCCWENPLFSSTVLSELLWQIAYSYTYELRPYLDLLLHMLLLDDSWQNHRIHNALKGIPDDREGLFDTIQRSKNHYQKRAYQCIKCMVSLFSSCLAAQQMLHSNGDLKRKWTWAVDWLNDELDRRPYAANQQYGFNNWSPPAQSNETSNGYFLERSPSARSTLEKAYELCPEDEPEPEECEEAEVAVPEEVAPLPPSSEPGQQQQQPQQQQPLQQQQPPG
;
A
#
# COMPACT_ATOMS: atom_id res chain seq x y z
N MET A 1 -0.55 33.33 6.48
CA MET A 1 -1.91 33.92 6.33
C MET A 1 -2.79 33.04 5.44
N PHE A 2 -2.42 32.77 4.18
CA PHE A 2 -3.22 31.92 3.26
C PHE A 2 -3.52 30.51 3.79
N MET A 3 -2.51 29.80 4.29
CA MET A 3 -2.70 28.45 4.82
C MET A 3 -3.65 28.41 6.03
N LEU A 4 -3.65 29.46 6.87
CA LEU A 4 -4.59 29.57 7.98
C LEU A 4 -6.02 29.86 7.51
N VAL A 5 -6.19 30.64 6.45
CA VAL A 5 -7.50 30.83 5.80
C VAL A 5 -8.05 29.51 5.29
N ALA A 6 -7.21 28.68 4.67
CA ALA A 6 -7.62 27.33 4.27
C ALA A 6 -8.07 26.50 5.48
N LEU A 7 -7.42 26.63 6.64
CA LEU A 7 -7.81 25.95 7.88
C LEU A 7 -9.00 26.59 8.63
N ASP A 8 -9.61 27.67 8.12
CA ASP A 8 -10.60 28.49 8.85
C ASP A 8 -10.06 29.11 10.16
N GLU A 9 -8.74 29.21 10.28
CA GLU A 9 -8.01 29.87 11.38
C GLU A 9 -7.43 31.23 10.96
N GLY A 10 -7.79 31.70 9.76
CA GLY A 10 -7.27 32.92 9.16
C GLY A 10 -7.91 34.18 9.73
N PRO A 11 -7.27 35.35 9.57
CA PRO A 11 -7.89 36.63 9.90
C PRO A 11 -9.05 36.90 8.92
N GLY A 12 -10.26 36.99 9.44
CA GLY A 12 -11.47 37.24 8.65
C GLY A 12 -12.70 36.55 9.26
N PRO A 13 -13.92 36.81 8.72
CA PRO A 13 -15.08 36.03 9.10
C PRO A 13 -14.88 34.56 8.69
N ALA A 14 -15.30 33.63 9.57
CA ALA A 14 -15.28 32.20 9.28
C ALA A 14 -15.93 31.92 7.92
N ILE A 15 -15.41 30.94 7.18
CA ILE A 15 -15.92 30.56 5.88
C ILE A 15 -17.32 29.95 6.07
N LYS A 16 -18.36 30.78 5.84
CA LYS A 16 -19.76 30.40 6.04
C LYS A 16 -20.33 29.51 4.93
N TYR A 17 -19.61 29.32 3.84
CA TYR A 17 -20.04 28.53 2.70
C TYR A 17 -19.50 27.11 2.80
N GLN A 18 -20.40 26.14 2.65
CA GLN A 18 -20.07 24.71 2.73
C GLN A 18 -19.11 24.25 1.61
N TYR A 19 -18.92 25.07 0.55
CA TYR A 19 -18.05 24.81 -0.60
C TYR A 19 -17.30 26.08 -1.02
N ALA A 20 -16.39 26.58 -0.19
CA ALA A 20 -15.52 27.68 -0.62
C ALA A 20 -14.51 27.17 -1.67
N GLU A 21 -14.51 27.77 -2.86
CA GLU A 21 -13.54 27.45 -3.90
C GLU A 21 -12.16 28.05 -3.56
N LEU A 22 -11.33 27.27 -2.86
CA LEU A 22 -9.98 27.67 -2.44
C LEU A 22 -8.88 27.32 -3.46
N GLY A 23 -9.23 26.84 -4.66
CA GLY A 23 -8.26 26.37 -5.66
C GLY A 23 -7.16 27.38 -6.01
N ARG A 24 -7.52 28.66 -6.17
CA ARG A 24 -6.53 29.74 -6.41
C ARG A 24 -5.60 29.98 -5.22
N LEU A 25 -6.12 29.83 -4.01
CA LEU A 25 -5.30 29.96 -2.80
C LEU A 25 -4.25 28.84 -2.74
N TYR A 26 -4.65 27.59 -2.99
CA TYR A 26 -3.70 26.47 -3.04
C TYR A 26 -2.65 26.62 -4.14
N GLN A 27 -3.04 27.13 -5.32
CA GLN A 27 -2.12 27.45 -6.40
C GLN A 27 -1.05 28.48 -5.98
N VAL A 28 -1.47 29.59 -5.38
CA VAL A 28 -0.53 30.63 -4.89
C VAL A 28 0.38 30.07 -3.82
N VAL A 29 -0.16 29.31 -2.86
CA VAL A 29 0.65 28.69 -1.80
C VAL A 29 1.66 27.71 -2.38
N SER A 30 1.27 26.89 -3.36
CA SER A 30 2.17 25.97 -4.07
C SER A 30 3.35 26.69 -4.70
N GLN A 31 3.08 27.74 -5.48
CA GLN A 31 4.13 28.53 -6.15
C GLN A 31 5.09 29.15 -5.13
N LEU A 32 4.56 29.86 -4.12
CA LEU A 32 5.39 30.52 -3.11
C LEU A 32 6.28 29.54 -2.34
N ILE A 33 5.77 28.36 -1.96
CA ILE A 33 6.56 27.35 -1.25
C ILE A 33 7.65 26.77 -2.16
N ARG A 34 7.34 26.47 -3.42
CA ARG A 34 8.31 25.89 -4.37
C ARG A 34 9.41 26.86 -4.80
N SER A 35 9.24 28.16 -4.54
CA SER A 35 10.29 29.18 -4.68
C SER A 35 11.14 29.37 -3.41
N CYS A 36 10.84 28.67 -2.31
CA CYS A 36 11.58 28.78 -1.05
C CYS A 36 12.64 27.68 -0.88
N ASP A 37 13.65 27.95 -0.07
CA ASP A 37 14.60 26.94 0.40
C ASP A 37 13.99 26.12 1.54
N VAL A 38 13.88 24.81 1.32
CA VAL A 38 13.38 23.81 2.26
C VAL A 38 14.43 22.76 2.61
N SER A 39 15.71 22.97 2.25
CA SER A 39 16.79 21.98 2.41
C SER A 39 16.94 21.48 3.85
N HIS A 40 16.65 22.33 4.84
CA HIS A 40 16.66 21.95 6.25
C HIS A 40 15.57 20.93 6.66
N LYS A 41 14.61 20.64 5.79
CA LYS A 41 13.61 19.57 5.93
C LYS A 41 13.98 18.29 5.18
N GLN A 42 15.07 18.32 4.43
CA GLN A 42 15.50 17.21 3.59
C GLN A 42 16.54 16.35 4.31
N GLN A 43 16.40 15.04 4.16
CA GLN A 43 17.23 14.03 4.76
C GLN A 43 17.26 12.82 3.81
N SER A 44 18.46 12.32 3.51
CA SER A 44 18.60 11.09 2.73
C SER A 44 18.22 9.85 3.55
N SER A 45 17.69 8.84 2.87
CA SER A 45 17.50 7.52 3.49
C SER A 45 18.83 6.79 3.75
N GLN A 46 19.89 7.21 3.06
CA GLN A 46 21.22 6.63 3.21
C GLN A 46 21.99 7.36 4.32
N GLN A 47 22.54 6.58 5.25
CA GLN A 47 23.32 7.16 6.35
C GLN A 47 24.56 7.88 5.82
N ASN A 48 24.81 9.08 6.35
CA ASN A 48 25.95 9.94 5.99
C ASN A 48 25.98 10.43 4.53
N THR A 49 24.87 10.30 3.80
CA THR A 49 24.73 10.86 2.45
C THR A 49 23.92 12.15 2.49
N SER A 50 24.37 13.17 1.77
CA SER A 50 23.61 14.40 1.61
C SER A 50 22.34 14.16 0.79
N PRO A 51 21.22 14.85 1.08
CA PRO A 51 20.02 14.75 0.27
C PRO A 51 20.26 15.09 -1.20
N LEU A 52 19.53 14.41 -2.10
CA LEU A 52 19.54 14.74 -3.52
C LEU A 52 18.94 16.13 -3.79
N PRO A 53 19.47 16.90 -4.77
CA PRO A 53 18.88 18.16 -5.18
C PRO A 53 17.41 17.99 -5.60
N ASN A 54 16.53 18.90 -5.17
CA ASN A 54 15.11 18.79 -5.43
C ASN A 54 14.73 19.28 -6.85
N PRO A 55 14.29 18.39 -7.76
CA PRO A 55 13.95 18.78 -9.13
C PRO A 55 12.54 19.39 -9.24
N HIS A 56 11.78 19.46 -8.15
CA HIS A 56 10.37 19.88 -8.15
C HIS A 56 10.17 21.33 -7.70
N GLY A 57 11.24 22.12 -7.60
CA GLY A 57 11.17 23.55 -7.35
C GLY A 57 10.43 24.32 -8.45
N ASP A 58 10.30 25.64 -8.28
CA ASP A 58 9.77 26.48 -9.35
C ASP A 58 10.78 26.59 -10.50
N ALA A 59 10.39 26.18 -11.72
CA ALA A 59 11.24 26.23 -12.89
C ALA A 59 11.62 27.66 -13.33
N SER A 60 10.87 28.68 -12.88
CA SER A 60 11.19 30.09 -13.09
C SER A 60 12.26 30.62 -12.12
N CYS A 61 12.56 29.88 -11.04
CA CYS A 61 13.58 30.23 -10.05
C CYS A 61 14.79 29.31 -10.22
N THR A 62 15.93 29.85 -10.67
CA THR A 62 17.18 29.08 -10.76
C THR A 62 17.78 28.77 -9.39
N GLU A 63 17.53 29.65 -8.41
CA GLU A 63 17.89 29.48 -7.01
C GLU A 63 16.69 29.80 -6.11
N PRO A 64 16.62 29.24 -4.90
CA PRO A 64 15.57 29.60 -3.95
C PRO A 64 15.59 31.10 -3.63
N LEU A 65 14.43 31.74 -3.66
CA LEU A 65 14.30 33.19 -3.43
C LEU A 65 14.58 33.56 -1.97
N MET A 66 14.20 32.69 -1.04
CA MET A 66 14.39 32.87 0.40
C MET A 66 14.20 31.55 1.16
N PRO A 67 14.74 31.41 2.39
CA PRO A 67 14.35 30.32 3.27
C PRO A 67 12.85 30.35 3.58
N ILE A 68 12.22 29.17 3.65
CA ILE A 68 10.81 29.09 4.05
C ILE A 68 10.60 29.71 5.44
N GLN A 69 9.54 30.52 5.58
CA GLN A 69 9.24 31.18 6.84
C GLN A 69 8.88 30.14 7.92
N PRO A 70 9.38 30.26 9.16
CA PRO A 70 9.16 29.26 10.22
C PRO A 70 7.68 28.93 10.47
N LYS A 71 6.81 29.93 10.44
CA LYS A 71 5.37 29.73 10.65
C LYS A 71 4.70 28.96 9.51
N VAL A 72 5.15 29.16 8.28
CA VAL A 72 4.68 28.40 7.10
C VAL A 72 5.14 26.96 7.22
N ALA A 73 6.41 26.74 7.59
CA ALA A 73 6.94 25.40 7.80
C ALA A 73 6.24 24.65 8.95
N GLU A 74 5.89 25.34 10.05
CA GLU A 74 5.12 24.77 11.16
C GLU A 74 3.74 24.29 10.70
N ILE A 75 3.02 25.08 9.90
CA ILE A 75 1.70 24.68 9.40
C ILE A 75 1.82 23.55 8.38
N LEU A 76 2.77 23.67 7.44
CA LEU A 76 2.90 22.73 6.31
C LEU A 76 3.39 21.36 6.78
N TYR A 77 4.48 21.33 7.55
CA TYR A 77 5.15 20.10 7.96
C TYR A 77 4.74 19.63 9.35
N GLY A 78 4.20 20.51 10.20
CA GLY A 78 3.83 20.18 11.59
C GLY A 78 2.35 19.89 11.80
N ARG A 79 1.46 20.22 10.84
CA ARG A 79 0.01 20.01 10.99
C ARG A 79 -0.52 19.12 9.87
N ALA A 80 -0.74 17.85 10.18
CA ALA A 80 -1.35 16.88 9.26
C ALA A 80 -2.72 17.36 8.72
N THR A 81 -3.46 18.15 9.50
CA THR A 81 -4.75 18.72 9.10
C THR A 81 -4.66 19.62 7.86
N TYR A 82 -3.54 20.31 7.65
CA TYR A 82 -3.34 21.12 6.44
C TYR A 82 -3.09 20.24 5.21
N VAL A 83 -2.26 19.20 5.37
CA VAL A 83 -2.00 18.21 4.31
C VAL A 83 -3.28 17.50 3.91
N LYS A 84 -4.05 17.01 4.90
CA LYS A 84 -5.38 16.44 4.71
C LYS A 84 -6.27 17.37 3.89
N LYS A 85 -6.34 18.64 4.28
CA LYS A 85 -7.22 19.61 3.62
C LYS A 85 -6.84 19.88 2.17
N ILE A 86 -5.55 19.98 1.84
CA ILE A 86 -5.11 20.10 0.44
C ILE A 86 -5.48 18.85 -0.36
N ILE A 87 -5.31 17.65 0.22
CA ILE A 87 -5.65 16.39 -0.42
C ILE A 87 -7.16 16.28 -0.66
N GLU A 88 -8.00 16.69 0.29
CA GLU A 88 -9.46 16.66 0.14
C GLU A 88 -9.97 17.72 -0.85
N ASP A 89 -9.51 18.96 -0.72
CA ASP A 89 -10.06 20.10 -1.48
C ASP A 89 -9.46 20.25 -2.88
N ALA A 90 -8.25 19.72 -3.13
CA ALA A 90 -7.47 20.03 -4.33
C ALA A 90 -6.67 18.85 -4.91
N ASN A 91 -7.12 17.59 -4.71
CA ASN A 91 -6.48 16.39 -5.25
C ASN A 91 -6.35 16.33 -6.79
N THR A 92 -7.20 17.03 -7.54
CA THR A 92 -7.14 17.08 -9.00
C THR A 92 -6.25 18.20 -9.55
N SER A 93 -5.73 19.07 -8.68
CA SER A 93 -4.94 20.24 -9.10
C SER A 93 -3.49 19.88 -9.39
N GLU A 94 -2.99 20.29 -10.55
CA GLU A 94 -1.58 20.13 -10.93
C GLU A 94 -0.63 20.83 -9.94
N ASP A 95 -1.03 22.00 -9.43
CA ASP A 95 -0.24 22.75 -8.44
C ASP A 95 -0.15 22.02 -7.10
N THR A 96 -1.18 21.27 -6.71
CA THR A 96 -1.15 20.39 -5.53
C THR A 96 -0.16 19.26 -5.72
N VAL A 97 -0.20 18.58 -6.89
CA VAL A 97 0.76 17.52 -7.22
C VAL A 97 2.19 18.06 -7.13
N LYS A 98 2.46 19.22 -7.75
CA LYS A 98 3.78 19.86 -7.71
C LYS A 98 4.22 20.19 -6.28
N LEU A 99 3.33 20.76 -5.46
CA LEU A 99 3.63 21.10 -4.07
C LEU A 99 3.99 19.85 -3.26
N LEU A 100 3.18 18.79 -3.35
CA LEU A 100 3.42 17.56 -2.60
C LEU A 100 4.70 16.88 -3.07
N LYS A 101 4.96 16.80 -4.38
CA LYS A 101 6.23 16.28 -4.91
C LYS A 101 7.44 17.05 -4.37
N PHE A 102 7.37 18.38 -4.40
CA PHE A 102 8.43 19.23 -3.84
C PHE A 102 8.67 18.99 -2.36
N CYS A 103 7.61 18.88 -1.56
CA CYS A 103 7.72 18.74 -0.12
C CYS A 103 8.07 17.31 0.34
N CYS A 104 7.72 16.29 -0.44
CA CYS A 104 8.04 14.88 -0.18
C CYS A 104 9.48 14.51 -0.59
N TRP A 105 10.07 15.23 -1.54
CA TRP A 105 11.40 14.94 -2.06
C TRP A 105 12.46 14.98 -0.95
N GLU A 106 13.12 13.84 -0.74
CA GLU A 106 14.11 13.63 0.32
C GLU A 106 13.56 13.98 1.72
N ASN A 107 12.26 13.78 1.97
CA ASN A 107 11.63 14.16 3.24
C ASN A 107 10.75 13.02 3.78
N PRO A 108 11.26 12.17 4.69
CA PRO A 108 10.54 11.00 5.17
C PRO A 108 9.30 11.35 6.00
N LEU A 109 9.38 12.38 6.85
CA LEU A 109 8.29 12.76 7.75
C LEU A 109 7.08 13.29 6.97
N PHE A 110 7.34 14.18 6.01
CA PHE A 110 6.27 14.71 5.17
C PHE A 110 5.72 13.64 4.23
N SER A 111 6.58 12.81 3.62
CA SER A 111 6.17 11.67 2.80
C SER A 111 5.25 10.73 3.57
N SER A 112 5.58 10.41 4.83
CA SER A 112 4.75 9.54 5.68
C SER A 112 3.38 10.16 5.95
N THR A 113 3.33 11.47 6.23
CA THR A 113 2.06 12.19 6.46
C THR A 113 1.17 12.16 5.22
N VAL A 114 1.75 12.46 4.04
CA VAL A 114 1.01 12.43 2.76
C VAL A 114 0.51 11.02 2.44
N LEU A 115 1.35 10.00 2.59
CA LEU A 115 0.93 8.61 2.39
C LEU A 115 -0.18 8.22 3.36
N SER A 116 -0.08 8.63 4.62
CA SER A 116 -1.09 8.29 5.63
C SER A 116 -2.47 8.85 5.28
N GLU A 117 -2.53 10.11 4.86
CA GLU A 117 -3.77 10.75 4.43
C GLU A 117 -4.30 10.16 3.11
N LEU A 118 -3.44 9.86 2.14
CA LEU A 118 -3.87 9.24 0.87
C LEU A 118 -4.44 7.83 1.07
N LEU A 119 -3.75 6.99 1.86
CA LEU A 119 -4.23 5.64 2.19
C LEU A 119 -5.56 5.68 2.93
N TRP A 120 -5.76 6.66 3.82
CA TRP A 120 -7.04 6.88 4.48
C TRP A 120 -8.16 7.20 3.48
N GLN A 121 -7.94 8.15 2.56
CA GLN A 121 -8.93 8.49 1.53
C GLN A 121 -9.23 7.29 0.64
N ILE A 122 -8.20 6.54 0.23
CA ILE A 122 -8.36 5.33 -0.59
C ILE A 122 -9.15 4.25 0.14
N ALA A 123 -9.01 4.12 1.45
CA ALA A 123 -9.73 3.14 2.25
C ALA A 123 -11.20 3.50 2.48
N TYR A 124 -11.53 4.79 2.62
CA TYR A 124 -12.83 5.20 3.18
C TYR A 124 -13.68 6.13 2.29
N SER A 125 -13.11 6.83 1.32
CA SER A 125 -13.88 7.75 0.45
C SER A 125 -14.79 6.99 -0.51
N TYR A 126 -15.78 7.66 -1.11
CA TYR A 126 -16.70 7.00 -2.01
C TYR A 126 -15.99 6.45 -3.25
N THR A 127 -16.43 5.28 -3.73
CA THR A 127 -15.73 4.56 -4.80
C THR A 127 -15.56 5.38 -6.09
N TYR A 128 -16.52 6.25 -6.41
CA TYR A 128 -16.48 7.12 -7.59
C TYR A 128 -15.56 8.35 -7.42
N GLU A 129 -15.03 8.59 -6.22
CA GLU A 129 -14.09 9.69 -5.90
C GLU A 129 -12.66 9.19 -5.69
N LEU A 130 -12.41 7.88 -5.81
CA LEU A 130 -11.10 7.30 -5.47
C LEU A 130 -9.99 7.64 -6.46
N ARG A 131 -10.35 7.80 -7.73
CA ARG A 131 -9.38 7.97 -8.81
C ARG A 131 -8.40 9.13 -8.55
N PRO A 132 -8.83 10.36 -8.22
CA PRO A 132 -7.89 11.43 -7.87
C PRO A 132 -6.90 11.09 -6.75
N TYR A 133 -7.34 10.36 -5.72
CA TYR A 133 -6.45 9.95 -4.62
C TYR A 133 -5.44 8.88 -5.05
N LEU A 134 -5.85 7.93 -5.89
CA LEU A 134 -4.95 6.90 -6.45
C LEU A 134 -3.95 7.50 -7.43
N ASP A 135 -4.38 8.44 -8.29
CA ASP A 135 -3.50 9.16 -9.21
C ASP A 135 -2.46 9.98 -8.41
N LEU A 136 -2.88 10.64 -7.32
CA LEU A 136 -1.99 11.40 -6.44
C LEU A 136 -1.02 10.49 -5.66
N LEU A 137 -1.49 9.33 -5.19
CA LEU A 137 -0.63 8.30 -4.58
C LEU A 137 0.44 7.84 -5.57
N LEU A 138 0.04 7.48 -6.79
CA LEU A 138 0.99 7.06 -7.82
C LEU A 138 2.07 8.12 -8.07
N HIS A 139 1.71 9.40 -8.09
CA HIS A 139 2.70 10.49 -8.19
C HIS A 139 3.71 10.51 -7.04
N MET A 140 3.32 10.17 -5.81
CA MET A 140 4.22 10.09 -4.67
C MET A 140 5.12 8.85 -4.73
N LEU A 141 4.60 7.73 -5.21
CA LEU A 141 5.35 6.47 -5.35
C LEU A 141 6.39 6.53 -6.47
N LEU A 142 6.15 7.35 -7.51
CA LEU A 142 7.06 7.56 -8.62
C LEU A 142 8.13 8.64 -8.37
N LEU A 143 8.18 9.25 -7.19
CA LEU A 143 9.28 10.14 -6.81
C LEU A 143 10.57 9.32 -6.75
N ASP A 144 11.53 9.65 -7.60
CA ASP A 144 12.80 8.93 -7.76
C ASP A 144 13.92 9.52 -6.89
N ASP A 145 13.67 9.51 -5.58
CA ASP A 145 14.63 9.93 -4.56
C ASP A 145 15.07 8.74 -3.69
N SER A 146 15.94 8.97 -2.71
CA SER A 146 16.45 7.89 -1.84
C SER A 146 15.34 7.17 -1.02
N TRP A 147 14.18 7.80 -0.84
CA TRP A 147 13.04 7.26 -0.09
C TRP A 147 12.00 6.52 -0.95
N GLN A 148 12.20 6.39 -2.26
CA GLN A 148 11.23 5.77 -3.17
C GLN A 148 10.79 4.37 -2.71
N ASN A 149 11.76 3.50 -2.39
CA ASN A 149 11.48 2.14 -1.91
C ASN A 149 10.66 2.14 -0.62
N HIS A 150 10.96 3.05 0.32
CA HIS A 150 10.20 3.16 1.56
C HIS A 150 8.75 3.58 1.31
N ARG A 151 8.53 4.55 0.40
CA ARG A 151 7.18 4.98 0.02
C ARG A 151 6.38 3.86 -0.63
N ILE A 152 6.99 3.12 -1.57
CA ILE A 152 6.36 1.97 -2.23
C ILE A 152 6.01 0.89 -1.21
N HIS A 153 6.97 0.50 -0.36
CA HIS A 153 6.74 -0.51 0.66
C HIS A 153 5.56 -0.14 1.58
N ASN A 154 5.55 1.09 2.10
CA ASN A 154 4.52 1.56 3.01
C ASN A 154 3.15 1.71 2.34
N ALA A 155 3.09 2.08 1.06
CA ALA A 155 1.82 2.12 0.35
C ALA A 155 1.25 0.71 0.10
N LEU A 156 2.11 -0.26 -0.20
CA LEU A 156 1.69 -1.64 -0.47
C LEU A 156 1.30 -2.38 0.82
N LYS A 157 2.15 -2.35 1.85
CA LYS A 157 1.97 -3.10 3.12
C LYS A 157 1.31 -2.32 4.25
N GLY A 158 1.21 -1.00 4.11
CA GLY A 158 0.75 -0.12 5.19
C GLY A 158 1.91 0.52 5.97
N ILE A 159 1.55 1.53 6.75
CA ILE A 159 2.41 2.22 7.71
C ILE A 159 2.15 1.57 9.09
N PRO A 160 3.16 0.97 9.72
CA PRO A 160 3.00 0.33 11.03
C PRO A 160 2.31 1.26 12.04
N ASP A 161 1.35 0.71 12.78
CA ASP A 161 0.56 1.39 13.83
C ASP A 161 -0.24 2.65 13.38
N ASP A 162 -0.29 2.96 12.08
CA ASP A 162 -0.98 4.15 11.57
C ASP A 162 -2.02 3.81 10.48
N ARG A 163 -1.59 3.17 9.39
CA ARG A 163 -2.43 2.94 8.20
C ARG A 163 -2.25 1.58 7.58
N GLU A 164 -3.36 0.97 7.19
CA GLU A 164 -3.38 -0.19 6.32
C GLU A 164 -2.90 0.14 4.90
N GLY A 165 -2.30 -0.85 4.23
CA GLY A 165 -1.83 -0.71 2.85
C GLY A 165 -2.90 -0.97 1.80
N LEU A 166 -2.49 -0.87 0.53
CA LEU A 166 -3.34 -1.23 -0.61
C LEU A 166 -3.76 -2.70 -0.58
N PHE A 167 -2.88 -3.62 -0.18
CA PHE A 167 -3.23 -5.04 -0.10
C PHE A 167 -4.31 -5.32 0.95
N ASP A 168 -4.21 -4.70 2.13
CA ASP A 168 -5.23 -4.82 3.17
C ASP A 168 -6.56 -4.19 2.72
N THR A 169 -6.48 -3.06 2.01
CA THR A 169 -7.66 -2.41 1.43
C THR A 169 -8.35 -3.30 0.41
N ILE A 170 -7.62 -3.98 -0.47
CA ILE A 170 -8.16 -4.97 -1.41
C ILE A 170 -8.84 -6.10 -0.63
N GLN A 171 -8.12 -6.70 0.34
CA GLN A 171 -8.62 -7.82 1.14
C GLN A 171 -9.92 -7.50 1.88
N ARG A 172 -10.00 -6.33 2.52
CA ARG A 172 -11.21 -5.86 3.22
C ARG A 172 -12.37 -5.61 2.25
N SER A 173 -12.08 -5.08 1.07
CA SER A 173 -13.10 -4.59 0.14
C SER A 173 -13.66 -5.65 -0.79
N LYS A 174 -12.97 -6.79 -0.94
CA LYS A 174 -13.24 -7.83 -1.94
C LYS A 174 -14.67 -8.38 -2.00
N ASN A 175 -15.41 -8.37 -0.89
CA ASN A 175 -16.76 -8.95 -0.84
C ASN A 175 -17.88 -7.93 -1.08
N HIS A 176 -17.72 -6.69 -0.62
CA HIS A 176 -18.80 -5.70 -0.55
C HIS A 176 -18.47 -4.38 -1.26
N TYR A 177 -17.21 -4.15 -1.61
CA TYR A 177 -16.70 -2.92 -2.22
C TYR A 177 -15.71 -3.28 -3.36
N GLN A 178 -16.10 -4.22 -4.22
CA GLN A 178 -15.25 -4.80 -5.26
C GLN A 178 -14.65 -3.74 -6.21
N LYS A 179 -15.40 -2.69 -6.55
CA LYS A 179 -14.88 -1.56 -7.36
C LYS A 179 -13.70 -0.85 -6.67
N ARG A 180 -13.67 -0.74 -5.33
CA ARG A 180 -12.50 -0.20 -4.58
C ARG A 180 -11.29 -1.12 -4.69
N ALA A 181 -11.50 -2.42 -4.47
CA ALA A 181 -10.44 -3.43 -4.61
C ALA A 181 -9.85 -3.42 -6.03
N TYR A 182 -10.71 -3.42 -7.05
CA TYR A 182 -10.31 -3.29 -8.45
C TYR A 182 -9.50 -2.02 -8.73
N GLN A 183 -9.94 -0.86 -8.24
CA GLN A 183 -9.21 0.39 -8.46
C GLN A 183 -7.83 0.39 -7.79
N CYS A 184 -7.68 -0.23 -6.61
CA CYS A 184 -6.38 -0.44 -5.98
C CYS A 184 -5.48 -1.33 -6.85
N ILE A 185 -6.00 -2.46 -7.36
CA ILE A 185 -5.26 -3.35 -8.27
C ILE A 185 -4.85 -2.60 -9.54
N LYS A 186 -5.77 -1.82 -10.14
CA LYS A 186 -5.48 -1.01 -11.34
C LYS A 186 -4.35 -0.01 -11.09
N CYS A 187 -4.35 0.67 -9.94
CA CYS A 187 -3.25 1.56 -9.54
C CYS A 187 -1.92 0.80 -9.39
N MET A 188 -1.95 -0.40 -8.81
CA MET A 188 -0.76 -1.24 -8.63
C MET A 188 -0.23 -1.77 -9.96
N VAL A 189 -1.10 -2.15 -10.91
CA VAL A 189 -0.69 -2.44 -12.31
C VAL A 189 0.06 -1.25 -12.88
N SER A 190 -0.50 -0.04 -12.79
CA SER A 190 0.18 1.17 -13.27
C SER A 190 1.54 1.39 -12.61
N LEU A 191 1.63 1.22 -11.29
CA LEU A 191 2.89 1.34 -10.54
C LEU A 191 3.94 0.34 -11.03
N PHE A 192 3.61 -0.95 -11.08
CA PHE A 192 4.57 -1.99 -11.46
C PHE A 192 4.96 -1.93 -12.94
N SER A 193 4.07 -1.46 -13.82
CA SER A 193 4.40 -1.23 -15.23
C SER A 193 5.32 -0.03 -15.47
N SER A 194 5.35 0.96 -14.57
CA SER A 194 6.08 2.23 -14.80
C SER A 194 7.21 2.51 -13.81
N CYS A 195 7.42 1.66 -12.81
CA CYS A 195 8.42 1.86 -11.76
C CYS A 195 9.28 0.61 -11.57
N LEU A 196 10.55 0.70 -11.99
CA LEU A 196 11.49 -0.40 -11.86
C LEU A 196 11.71 -0.80 -10.39
N ALA A 197 11.80 0.16 -9.47
CA ALA A 197 11.94 -0.14 -8.05
C ALA A 197 10.74 -0.92 -7.50
N ALA A 198 9.51 -0.57 -7.90
CA ALA A 198 8.31 -1.30 -7.50
C ALA A 198 8.29 -2.72 -8.08
N GLN A 199 8.69 -2.88 -9.35
CA GLN A 199 8.80 -4.19 -9.98
C GLN A 199 9.84 -5.06 -9.27
N GLN A 200 11.05 -4.54 -9.01
CA GLN A 200 12.10 -5.26 -8.27
C GLN A 200 11.63 -5.64 -6.86
N MET A 201 10.92 -4.75 -6.17
CA MET A 201 10.35 -5.03 -4.85
C MET A 201 9.31 -6.15 -4.89
N LEU A 202 8.45 -6.18 -5.92
CA LEU A 202 7.46 -7.25 -6.10
C LEU A 202 8.13 -8.61 -6.32
N HIS A 203 9.20 -8.66 -7.11
CA HIS A 203 9.89 -9.91 -7.45
C HIS A 203 10.81 -10.42 -6.32
N SER A 204 11.41 -9.52 -5.54
CA SER A 204 12.36 -9.88 -4.48
C SER A 204 11.70 -10.20 -3.13
N ASN A 205 10.41 -9.90 -2.95
CA ASN A 205 9.72 -10.07 -1.68
C ASN A 205 8.60 -11.11 -1.79
N GLY A 206 8.83 -12.33 -1.28
CA GLY A 206 7.88 -13.44 -1.38
C GLY A 206 6.49 -13.16 -0.79
N ASP A 207 6.40 -12.33 0.26
CA ASP A 207 5.09 -11.91 0.82
C ASP A 207 4.33 -10.98 -0.14
N LEU A 208 5.04 -10.04 -0.80
CA LEU A 208 4.43 -9.17 -1.82
C LEU A 208 4.02 -9.98 -3.06
N LYS A 209 4.87 -10.90 -3.53
CA LYS A 209 4.55 -11.83 -4.63
C LYS A 209 3.25 -12.57 -4.32
N ARG A 210 3.17 -13.23 -3.17
CA ARG A 210 1.96 -13.98 -2.75
C ARG A 210 0.71 -13.10 -2.69
N LYS A 211 0.81 -11.91 -2.10
CA LYS A 211 -0.34 -10.98 -1.99
C LYS A 211 -0.76 -10.44 -3.36
N TRP A 212 0.19 -10.20 -4.26
CA TRP A 212 -0.09 -9.80 -5.63
C TRP A 212 -0.79 -10.91 -6.40
N THR A 213 -0.23 -12.12 -6.44
CA THR A 213 -0.83 -13.28 -7.10
C THR A 213 -2.26 -13.51 -6.59
N TRP A 214 -2.46 -13.48 -5.28
CA TRP A 214 -3.80 -13.60 -4.68
C TRP A 214 -4.77 -12.50 -5.17
N ALA A 215 -4.32 -11.25 -5.28
CA ALA A 215 -5.17 -10.16 -5.75
C ALA A 215 -5.51 -10.30 -7.24
N VAL A 216 -4.57 -10.79 -8.06
CA VAL A 216 -4.79 -11.09 -9.49
C VAL A 216 -5.78 -12.25 -9.65
N ASP A 217 -5.61 -13.33 -8.91
CA ASP A 217 -6.52 -14.48 -8.92
C ASP A 217 -7.93 -14.06 -8.48
N TRP A 218 -8.05 -13.26 -7.42
CA TRP A 218 -9.34 -12.70 -7.00
C TRP A 218 -9.99 -11.87 -8.11
N LEU A 219 -9.23 -11.02 -8.81
CA LEU A 219 -9.76 -10.21 -9.90
C LEU A 219 -10.25 -11.09 -11.05
N ASN A 220 -9.50 -12.14 -11.40
CA ASN A 220 -9.89 -13.12 -12.41
C ASN A 220 -11.21 -13.81 -12.02
N ASP A 221 -11.28 -14.37 -10.81
CA ASP A 221 -12.44 -15.06 -10.29
C ASP A 221 -13.69 -14.17 -10.29
N GLU A 222 -13.55 -12.90 -9.86
CA GLU A 222 -14.68 -11.98 -9.83
C GLU A 222 -15.14 -11.57 -11.23
N LEU A 223 -14.22 -11.42 -12.19
CA LEU A 223 -14.56 -11.14 -13.59
C LEU A 223 -15.17 -12.37 -14.30
N ASP A 224 -14.83 -13.59 -13.90
CA ASP A 224 -15.37 -14.83 -14.45
C ASP A 224 -16.65 -15.31 -13.76
N ARG A 225 -16.89 -14.86 -12.52
CA ARG A 225 -18.10 -15.17 -11.75
C ARG A 225 -19.34 -14.78 -12.54
N ARG A 226 -20.17 -15.76 -12.88
CA ARG A 226 -21.42 -15.52 -13.61
C ARG A 226 -22.24 -14.47 -12.85
N PRO A 227 -22.89 -13.50 -13.54
CA PRO A 227 -23.79 -12.58 -12.87
C PRO A 227 -24.77 -13.42 -12.03
N TYR A 228 -24.86 -13.12 -10.73
CA TYR A 228 -25.94 -13.66 -9.91
C TYR A 228 -27.23 -13.45 -10.70
N ALA A 229 -28.04 -14.49 -10.83
CA ALA A 229 -29.25 -14.51 -11.64
C ALA A 229 -30.25 -13.45 -11.14
N ALA A 230 -30.02 -12.19 -11.48
CA ALA A 230 -31.02 -11.14 -11.48
C ALA A 230 -31.86 -11.38 -12.74
N ASN A 231 -32.87 -12.22 -12.58
CA ASN A 231 -33.99 -12.42 -13.49
C ASN A 231 -33.64 -12.61 -14.98
N GLN A 232 -33.62 -13.87 -15.42
CA GLN A 232 -33.74 -14.26 -16.83
C GLN A 232 -35.14 -13.94 -17.43
N GLN A 233 -35.72 -12.78 -17.15
CA GLN A 233 -36.99 -12.35 -17.75
C GLN A 233 -36.86 -11.22 -18.77
N TYR A 234 -35.66 -10.68 -18.99
CA TYR A 234 -35.42 -9.73 -20.08
C TYR A 234 -34.13 -10.06 -20.82
N GLY A 235 -34.11 -11.24 -21.45
CA GLY A 235 -33.32 -11.40 -22.66
C GLY A 235 -34.02 -10.63 -23.77
N PHE A 236 -33.52 -9.44 -24.12
CA PHE A 236 -33.63 -8.76 -25.43
C PHE A 236 -33.08 -7.33 -25.27
N ASN A 237 -31.78 -7.12 -25.50
CA ASN A 237 -31.29 -6.29 -26.62
C ASN A 237 -29.80 -5.99 -26.50
N ASN A 238 -29.10 -6.26 -27.59
CA ASN A 238 -27.71 -5.97 -27.89
C ASN A 238 -27.46 -4.45 -28.14
N TRP A 239 -28.21 -3.59 -27.44
CA TRP A 239 -28.07 -2.13 -27.45
C TRP A 239 -28.00 -1.60 -26.02
N SER A 240 -27.28 -2.33 -25.16
CA SER A 240 -26.92 -1.80 -23.85
C SER A 240 -25.95 -0.63 -24.06
N PRO A 241 -26.10 0.51 -23.34
CA PRO A 241 -25.05 1.51 -23.27
C PRO A 241 -23.72 0.84 -22.96
N PRO A 242 -22.57 1.35 -23.43
CA PRO A 242 -21.27 0.78 -23.10
C PRO A 242 -21.19 0.56 -21.58
N ALA A 243 -20.71 -0.61 -21.16
CA ALA A 243 -20.58 -0.97 -19.75
C ALA A 243 -20.01 0.21 -18.97
N GLN A 244 -20.68 0.61 -17.88
CA GLN A 244 -20.31 1.82 -17.17
C GLN A 244 -18.92 1.62 -16.55
N SER A 245 -18.11 2.68 -16.49
CA SER A 245 -16.73 2.55 -15.99
C SER A 245 -16.71 2.17 -14.53
N ASN A 246 -15.91 1.17 -14.14
CA ASN A 246 -15.71 0.77 -12.74
C ASN A 246 -15.10 1.85 -11.84
N GLU A 247 -14.63 2.96 -12.42
CA GLU A 247 -14.06 4.10 -11.70
C GLU A 247 -15.07 5.22 -11.45
N THR A 248 -16.11 5.36 -12.28
CA THR A 248 -17.03 6.51 -12.24
C THR A 248 -18.50 6.12 -12.09
N SER A 249 -18.83 4.85 -12.30
CA SER A 249 -20.19 4.35 -12.14
C SER A 249 -20.55 4.20 -10.67
N ASN A 250 -21.83 4.43 -10.39
CA ASN A 250 -22.38 4.18 -9.07
C ASN A 250 -22.44 2.68 -8.77
N GLY A 251 -22.41 2.34 -7.49
CA GLY A 251 -22.47 0.96 -7.00
C GLY A 251 -21.12 0.43 -6.53
N TYR A 252 -21.17 -0.76 -5.96
CA TYR A 252 -20.04 -1.33 -5.22
C TYR A 252 -19.41 -2.57 -5.89
N PHE A 253 -20.22 -3.32 -6.64
CA PHE A 253 -19.81 -4.55 -7.29
C PHE A 253 -19.08 -4.27 -8.60
N LEU A 254 -18.09 -5.10 -8.92
CA LEU A 254 -17.27 -5.00 -10.11
C LEU A 254 -18.08 -5.40 -11.35
N GLU A 255 -18.05 -4.56 -12.37
CA GLU A 255 -18.69 -4.84 -13.65
C GLU A 255 -17.65 -5.34 -14.66
N ARG A 256 -18.03 -6.33 -15.45
CA ARG A 256 -17.20 -6.79 -16.56
C ARG A 256 -17.11 -5.69 -17.61
N SER A 257 -15.89 -5.26 -17.91
CA SER A 257 -15.62 -4.21 -18.90
C SER A 257 -14.32 -4.50 -19.64
N PRO A 258 -14.13 -3.94 -20.86
CA PRO A 258 -12.86 -4.07 -21.58
C PRO A 258 -11.67 -3.54 -20.76
N SER A 259 -11.85 -2.43 -20.03
CA SER A 259 -10.81 -1.90 -19.15
C SER A 259 -10.44 -2.89 -18.04
N ALA A 260 -11.42 -3.54 -17.40
CA ALA A 260 -11.13 -4.49 -16.32
C ALA A 260 -10.38 -5.72 -16.83
N ARG A 261 -10.73 -6.21 -18.04
CA ARG A 261 -10.00 -7.29 -18.70
C ARG A 261 -8.57 -6.89 -19.05
N SER A 262 -8.36 -5.69 -19.61
CA SER A 262 -7.01 -5.20 -19.91
C SER A 262 -6.17 -5.00 -18.65
N THR A 263 -6.78 -4.56 -17.54
CA THR A 263 -6.11 -4.51 -16.25
C THR A 263 -5.70 -5.91 -15.78
N LEU A 264 -6.58 -6.90 -15.90
CA LEU A 264 -6.27 -8.28 -15.52
C LEU A 264 -5.14 -8.87 -16.38
N GLU A 265 -5.18 -8.69 -17.70
CA GLU A 265 -4.14 -9.14 -18.63
C GLU A 265 -2.76 -8.59 -18.25
N LYS A 266 -2.67 -7.27 -18.04
CA LYS A 266 -1.43 -6.65 -17.55
C LYS A 266 -1.03 -7.12 -16.16
N ALA A 267 -2.01 -7.41 -15.30
CA ALA A 267 -1.70 -7.89 -13.96
C ALA A 267 -1.04 -9.27 -13.99
N TYR A 268 -1.49 -10.15 -14.88
CA TYR A 268 -0.84 -11.44 -15.13
C TYR A 268 0.58 -11.30 -15.70
N GLU A 269 0.81 -10.37 -16.64
CA GLU A 269 2.15 -10.07 -17.17
C GLU A 269 3.14 -9.62 -16.09
N LEU A 270 2.63 -9.06 -14.99
CA LEU A 270 3.43 -8.56 -13.86
C LEU A 270 3.59 -9.59 -12.73
N CYS A 271 2.92 -10.75 -12.82
CA CYS A 271 3.13 -11.82 -11.84
C CYS A 271 4.57 -12.35 -11.97
N PRO A 272 5.34 -12.44 -10.86
CA PRO A 272 6.68 -13.00 -10.93
C PRO A 272 6.59 -14.45 -11.35
N GLU A 273 7.45 -14.89 -12.27
CA GLU A 273 7.56 -16.30 -12.65
C GLU A 273 7.74 -17.16 -11.38
N ASP A 274 7.07 -18.30 -11.34
CA ASP A 274 7.33 -19.31 -10.33
C ASP A 274 8.70 -19.92 -10.64
N GLU A 275 9.74 -19.36 -10.01
CA GLU A 275 10.97 -20.13 -9.84
C GLU A 275 10.57 -21.45 -9.19
N PRO A 276 10.91 -22.61 -9.79
CA PRO A 276 10.70 -23.87 -9.12
C PRO A 276 11.42 -23.77 -7.78
N GLU A 277 10.69 -23.98 -6.69
CA GLU A 277 11.35 -24.17 -5.40
C GLU A 277 12.46 -25.19 -5.63
N PRO A 278 13.71 -24.93 -5.20
CA PRO A 278 14.73 -25.95 -5.29
C PRO A 278 14.14 -27.15 -4.57
N GLU A 279 13.86 -28.22 -5.32
CA GLU A 279 13.51 -29.51 -4.76
C GLU A 279 14.51 -29.72 -3.64
N GLU A 280 14.04 -29.73 -2.39
CA GLU A 280 14.88 -30.12 -1.27
C GLU A 280 15.40 -31.49 -1.69
N CYS A 281 16.68 -31.53 -2.09
CA CYS A 281 17.33 -32.76 -2.52
C CYS A 281 17.01 -33.77 -1.44
N GLU A 282 16.17 -34.76 -1.78
CA GLU A 282 15.88 -35.88 -0.90
C GLU A 282 17.23 -36.33 -0.36
N GLU A 283 17.42 -36.21 0.96
CA GLU A 283 18.62 -36.67 1.63
C GLU A 283 18.88 -38.08 1.10
N ALA A 284 19.89 -38.21 0.26
CA ALA A 284 20.37 -39.50 -0.16
C ALA A 284 20.72 -40.25 1.13
N GLU A 285 19.87 -41.20 1.51
CA GLU A 285 20.11 -42.09 2.63
C GLU A 285 21.52 -42.66 2.47
N VAL A 286 22.46 -42.16 3.28
CA VAL A 286 23.82 -42.66 3.33
C VAL A 286 23.71 -44.05 3.93
N ALA A 287 23.67 -45.06 3.06
CA ALA A 287 23.67 -46.47 3.43
C ALA A 287 24.90 -46.76 4.32
N VAL A 288 24.63 -47.05 5.59
CA VAL A 288 25.62 -47.49 6.56
C VAL A 288 26.00 -48.95 6.22
N PRO A 289 27.29 -49.34 6.13
CA PRO A 289 27.64 -50.72 5.82
C PRO A 289 27.37 -51.64 7.01
N GLU A 290 26.66 -52.74 6.78
CA GLU A 290 26.43 -53.81 7.76
C GLU A 290 27.76 -54.46 8.21
N GLU A 291 28.02 -54.43 9.52
CA GLU A 291 29.11 -55.18 10.14
C GLU A 291 28.63 -56.60 10.51
N VAL A 292 29.44 -57.59 10.14
CA VAL A 292 29.16 -59.02 10.14
C VAL A 292 29.06 -59.60 11.56
N ALA A 293 27.99 -60.36 11.82
CA ALA A 293 27.77 -61.09 13.08
C ALA A 293 28.67 -62.33 13.26
N PRO A 294 28.91 -62.77 14.51
CA PRO A 294 29.15 -64.18 14.82
C PRO A 294 28.04 -64.80 15.69
N LEU A 295 27.58 -65.99 15.29
CA LEU A 295 26.66 -66.92 15.96
C LEU A 295 27.44 -67.90 16.92
N PRO A 296 26.78 -68.74 17.76
CA PRO A 296 26.57 -68.54 19.20
C PRO A 296 27.31 -69.61 20.06
N PRO A 297 27.03 -69.74 21.37
CA PRO A 297 26.31 -70.97 21.75
C PRO A 297 25.27 -70.85 22.87
N SER A 298 24.36 -71.81 22.77
CA SER A 298 23.33 -72.38 23.64
C SER A 298 23.47 -72.27 25.17
N SER A 299 22.32 -72.10 25.84
CA SER A 299 21.76 -72.89 26.97
C SER A 299 21.21 -72.02 28.13
N GLU A 300 19.89 -72.10 28.34
CA GLU A 300 19.12 -71.71 29.55
C GLU A 300 19.49 -72.57 30.80
N PRO A 301 18.83 -72.46 32.00
CA PRO A 301 17.73 -71.58 32.45
C PRO A 301 17.89 -70.96 33.87
N GLY A 302 17.04 -69.98 34.20
CA GLY A 302 16.39 -69.98 35.53
C GLY A 302 16.14 -68.65 36.24
N GLN A 303 14.90 -68.55 36.77
CA GLN A 303 14.43 -67.79 37.95
C GLN A 303 14.09 -66.31 37.72
N GLN A 304 12.80 -65.94 37.62
CA GLN A 304 11.76 -65.79 38.66
C GLN A 304 11.70 -64.39 39.27
N GLN A 305 10.47 -63.80 39.19
CA GLN A 305 9.87 -62.81 40.10
C GLN A 305 10.44 -61.38 40.01
N GLN A 306 9.69 -60.28 40.11
CA GLN A 306 8.31 -59.99 40.53
C GLN A 306 7.98 -58.55 40.09
N GLN A 307 6.73 -58.27 39.73
CA GLN A 307 6.15 -56.91 39.72
C GLN A 307 5.92 -56.43 41.17
N PRO A 308 5.92 -55.11 41.41
CA PRO A 308 4.63 -54.45 41.71
C PRO A 308 4.49 -53.09 40.97
N GLN A 309 3.40 -52.83 40.26
CA GLN A 309 2.09 -52.33 40.72
C GLN A 309 2.09 -50.82 41.05
N GLN A 310 1.34 -50.09 40.21
CA GLN A 310 0.98 -48.67 40.30
C GLN A 310 0.12 -48.38 41.54
N GLN A 311 0.27 -47.18 42.11
CA GLN A 311 -0.85 -46.44 42.68
C GLN A 311 -0.65 -44.91 42.62
N GLN A 312 -1.77 -44.24 42.39
CA GLN A 312 -2.00 -42.85 41.98
C GLN A 312 -1.88 -41.82 43.12
N PRO A 313 -1.90 -40.51 42.79
CA PRO A 313 -1.43 -39.42 43.64
C PRO A 313 -2.52 -38.86 44.55
N LEU A 314 -2.12 -38.22 45.65
CA LEU A 314 -2.98 -37.38 46.48
C LEU A 314 -2.32 -36.05 46.80
N GLN A 315 -3.16 -35.03 46.66
CA GLN A 315 -2.91 -33.60 46.76
C GLN A 315 -2.45 -33.12 48.13
N GLN A 316 -1.84 -31.92 48.07
CA GLN A 316 -2.16 -30.72 48.84
C GLN A 316 -1.18 -30.26 49.94
N GLN A 317 -0.92 -28.96 49.81
CA GLN A 317 -0.65 -27.94 50.84
C GLN A 317 0.80 -27.54 51.13
N GLN A 318 0.94 -26.22 51.12
CA GLN A 318 2.10 -25.36 51.22
C GLN A 318 2.22 -24.86 52.69
N PRO A 319 3.13 -23.92 53.00
CA PRO A 319 4.34 -24.08 53.81
C PRO A 319 4.16 -23.62 55.28
N PRO A 320 5.23 -23.57 56.13
CA PRO A 320 6.07 -22.36 56.19
C PRO A 320 7.56 -22.62 56.55
N GLY A 321 8.43 -21.63 56.27
CA GLY A 321 9.82 -21.59 56.73
C GLY A 321 10.78 -20.95 55.73
#